data_AF-A0A6A0HCT3-F1
#
_entry.id   AF-A0A6A0HCT3-F1
#
_cell.length_a   1.000
_cell.length_b   1.000
_cell.length_c   1.000
_cell.angle_alpha   90.00
_cell.angle_beta   90.00
_cell.angle_gamma   90.00
#
_symmetry.space_group_name_H-M   'P 1'
#
loop_
_entity.id
_entity.type
_entity.pdbx_description
1 polymer ?
#
loop_
_entity_poly.entity_id
_entity_poly.type
_entity_poly.pdbx_seq_one_letter_code
_entity_poly.pdbx_strand_id
1 'polypeptide(L)'
;MAPLNSWEVIEPANYFKSFVDQSSRPDGRDWNTARPISVRVGSIGTAEGSATVRLGNTTIVCGVKAELCRPSLEHPTRGFVVPNVELYPCCSSTFKASLYNAGPPGEKAISTSQFLQRLLQNNEIIDYEQLCVVPNKWAWCLYCDILCLDYDGNLIDSSLLSLVAALLHLSLPTVNIDPDTEALSLSQKHTQKLTIKVLMLKLIDRL
;
A
#
# COMPACT_ATOMS: atom_id res chain seq x y z
N MET A 1 -20.71 18.41 14.89
CA MET A 1 -19.60 18.07 15.81
C MET A 1 -20.19 17.18 16.88
N ALA A 2 -19.93 15.87 16.86
CA ALA A 2 -20.30 15.02 17.99
C ALA A 2 -19.54 15.54 19.23
N PRO A 3 -20.15 15.57 20.43
CA PRO A 3 -19.47 16.03 21.62
C PRO A 3 -18.23 15.18 21.86
N LEU A 4 -17.08 15.82 22.08
CA LEU A 4 -15.86 15.12 22.49
C LEU A 4 -16.16 14.39 23.81
N ASN A 5 -15.94 13.08 23.84
CA ASN A 5 -16.01 12.29 25.06
C ASN A 5 -14.90 12.77 25.99
N SER A 6 -15.23 13.70 26.88
CA SER A 6 -14.27 14.34 27.80
C SER A 6 -13.47 13.32 28.61
N TRP A 7 -14.09 12.18 28.96
CA TRP A 7 -13.43 11.10 29.67
C TRP A 7 -12.29 10.43 28.87
N GLU A 8 -12.47 10.22 27.57
CA GLU A 8 -11.44 9.61 26.70
C GLU A 8 -10.17 10.48 26.63
N VAL A 9 -10.34 11.81 26.66
CA VAL A 9 -9.24 12.77 26.62
C VAL A 9 -8.52 12.87 27.96
N ILE A 10 -9.26 12.86 29.08
CA ILE A 10 -8.69 13.08 30.42
C ILE A 10 -8.02 11.80 30.94
N GLU A 11 -8.66 10.64 30.81
CA GLU A 11 -8.14 9.35 31.29
C GLU A 11 -8.35 8.22 30.27
N PRO A 12 -7.58 8.19 29.18
CA PRO A 12 -7.77 7.22 28.11
C PRO A 12 -7.65 5.77 28.60
N ALA A 13 -6.69 5.49 29.50
CA ALA A 13 -6.47 4.13 30.01
C ALA A 13 -7.69 3.59 30.78
N ASN A 14 -8.28 4.39 31.66
CA ASN A 14 -9.45 3.99 32.44
C ASN A 14 -10.70 3.90 31.57
N TYR A 15 -10.83 4.81 30.59
CA TYR A 15 -11.88 4.77 29.58
C TYR A 15 -11.87 3.42 28.86
N PHE A 16 -10.77 3.05 28.20
CA PHE A 16 -10.70 1.78 27.46
C PHE A 16 -10.81 0.56 28.36
N LYS A 17 -10.29 0.61 29.59
CA LYS A 17 -10.43 -0.50 30.56
C LYS A 17 -11.90 -0.79 30.88
N SER A 18 -12.72 0.23 31.07
CA SER A 18 -14.15 0.04 31.37
C SER A 18 -14.90 -0.68 30.24
N PHE A 19 -14.54 -0.42 28.99
CA PHE A 19 -15.10 -1.09 27.82
C PHE A 19 -14.66 -2.55 27.72
N VAL A 20 -13.38 -2.83 28.02
CA VAL A 20 -12.87 -4.20 28.11
C VAL A 20 -13.61 -4.99 29.20
N ASP A 21 -13.81 -4.40 30.38
CA ASP A 21 -14.54 -5.04 31.49
C ASP A 21 -16.02 -5.31 31.11
N GLN A 22 -16.63 -4.44 30.31
CA GLN A 22 -17.99 -4.60 29.78
C GLN A 22 -18.08 -5.49 28.53
N SER A 23 -16.96 -6.06 28.08
CA SER A 23 -16.87 -6.87 26.85
C SER A 23 -17.42 -6.16 25.60
N SER A 24 -17.38 -4.82 25.57
CA SER A 24 -17.92 -3.98 24.51
C SER A 24 -16.83 -3.06 23.97
N ARG A 25 -16.89 -2.68 22.69
CA ARG A 25 -15.95 -1.70 22.10
C ARG A 25 -16.53 -0.29 22.18
N PRO A 26 -15.69 0.76 22.22
CA PRO A 26 -16.16 2.15 22.17
C PRO A 26 -17.06 2.47 20.95
N ASP A 27 -16.82 1.80 19.82
CA ASP A 27 -17.63 1.95 18.60
C ASP A 27 -18.91 1.08 18.57
N GLY A 28 -19.15 0.26 19.61
CA GLY A 28 -20.26 -0.69 19.66
C GLY A 28 -20.10 -1.93 18.75
N ARG A 29 -18.90 -2.19 18.21
CA ARG A 29 -18.60 -3.37 17.36
C ARG A 29 -18.24 -4.59 18.21
N ASP A 30 -18.47 -5.79 17.67
CA ASP A 30 -17.97 -7.03 18.27
C ASP A 30 -16.43 -7.12 18.23
N TRP A 31 -15.87 -8.01 19.05
CA TRP A 31 -14.44 -8.28 19.14
C TRP A 31 -13.82 -8.76 17.82
N ASN A 32 -14.54 -9.62 17.09
CA ASN A 32 -14.05 -10.23 15.85
C ASN A 32 -14.47 -9.47 14.59
N THR A 33 -15.16 -8.33 14.74
CA THR A 33 -15.72 -7.59 13.61
C THR A 33 -14.81 -6.43 13.21
N ALA A 34 -14.37 -6.45 11.96
CA ALA A 34 -13.58 -5.39 11.36
C ALA A 34 -14.39 -4.08 11.22
N ARG A 35 -13.71 -2.95 10.98
CA ARG A 35 -14.38 -1.72 10.57
C ARG A 35 -14.97 -1.88 9.16
N PRO A 36 -15.99 -1.11 8.78
CA PRO A 36 -16.46 -1.11 7.40
C PRO A 36 -15.31 -0.75 6.45
N ILE A 37 -15.11 -1.59 5.43
CA ILE A 37 -14.08 -1.44 4.41
C ILE A 37 -14.75 -0.96 3.13
N SER A 38 -14.18 0.05 2.49
CA SER A 38 -14.51 0.38 1.09
C SER A 38 -13.23 0.52 0.28
N VAL A 39 -13.20 -0.10 -0.89
CA VAL A 39 -12.06 -0.13 -1.79
C VAL A 39 -12.48 0.47 -3.12
N ARG A 40 -11.69 1.41 -3.64
CA ARG A 40 -11.85 2.02 -4.97
C ARG A 40 -10.56 1.88 -5.76
N VAL A 41 -10.53 0.92 -6.67
CA VAL A 41 -9.43 0.72 -7.62
C VAL A 41 -9.48 1.76 -8.75
N GLY A 42 -8.33 2.12 -9.30
CA GLY A 42 -8.22 3.08 -10.41
C GLY A 42 -8.49 4.54 -10.00
N SER A 43 -8.18 4.91 -8.76
CA SER A 43 -8.44 6.27 -8.25
C SER A 43 -7.54 7.35 -8.88
N ILE A 44 -6.34 6.97 -9.31
CA ILE A 44 -5.33 7.85 -9.92
C ILE A 44 -5.10 7.38 -11.36
N GLY A 45 -5.46 8.22 -12.34
CA GLY A 45 -5.32 7.88 -13.76
C GLY A 45 -3.91 8.03 -14.33
N THR A 46 -3.01 8.74 -13.63
CA THR A 46 -1.60 8.93 -14.05
C THR A 46 -0.69 7.78 -13.61
N ALA A 47 -1.15 6.93 -12.69
CA ALA A 47 -0.43 5.77 -12.20
C ALA A 47 -0.86 4.52 -12.96
N GLU A 48 0.08 3.61 -13.20
CA GLU A 48 -0.16 2.33 -13.89
C GLU A 48 -1.05 1.39 -13.05
N GLY A 49 -1.02 1.55 -11.73
CA GLY A 49 -1.92 0.90 -10.78
C GLY A 49 -2.28 1.87 -9.66
N SER A 50 -3.53 1.85 -9.19
CA SER A 50 -3.92 2.66 -8.04
C SER A 50 -5.11 2.09 -7.29
N ALA A 51 -5.18 2.37 -6.00
CA ALA A 51 -6.33 2.05 -5.17
C ALA A 51 -6.45 3.00 -3.99
N THR A 52 -7.68 3.40 -3.68
CA THR A 52 -8.03 4.08 -2.43
C THR A 52 -8.78 3.13 -1.54
N VAL A 53 -8.33 2.95 -0.31
CA VAL A 53 -8.96 2.10 0.69
C VAL A 53 -9.35 2.94 1.88
N ARG A 54 -10.58 2.76 2.34
CA ARG A 54 -11.09 3.37 3.56
C ARG A 54 -11.55 2.28 4.52
N LEU A 55 -10.88 2.18 5.66
CA LEU A 55 -11.19 1.28 6.76
C LEU A 55 -11.77 2.11 7.93
N GLY A 56 -13.09 2.23 8.00
CA GLY A 56 -13.75 3.18 8.89
C GLY A 56 -13.43 4.61 8.52
N ASN A 57 -12.65 5.31 9.35
CA ASN A 57 -12.16 6.66 9.05
C ASN A 57 -10.74 6.66 8.46
N THR A 58 -9.94 5.61 8.69
CA THR A 58 -8.60 5.52 8.11
C THR A 58 -8.70 5.43 6.60
N THR A 59 -8.12 6.39 5.89
CA THR A 59 -8.14 6.47 4.43
C THR A 59 -6.71 6.47 3.89
N ILE A 60 -6.41 5.52 3.02
CA ILE A 60 -5.09 5.32 2.41
C ILE A 60 -5.24 5.24 0.91
N VAL A 61 -4.34 5.89 0.20
CA VAL A 61 -4.23 5.85 -1.26
C VAL A 61 -2.91 5.20 -1.61
N CYS A 62 -2.94 4.18 -2.46
CA CYS A 62 -1.74 3.59 -3.05
C CYS A 62 -1.69 3.90 -4.54
N GLY A 63 -0.55 4.39 -5.00
CA GLY A 63 -0.20 4.54 -6.40
C GLY A 63 1.00 3.67 -6.73
N VAL A 64 0.95 2.97 -7.85
CA VAL A 64 2.07 2.16 -8.36
C VAL A 64 2.59 2.80 -9.62
N LYS A 65 3.87 3.18 -9.58
CA LYS A 65 4.63 3.68 -10.71
C LYS A 65 5.59 2.60 -11.20
N ALA A 66 5.59 2.36 -12.51
CA ALA A 66 6.49 1.40 -13.13
C ALA A 66 7.62 2.09 -13.90
N GLU A 67 8.87 1.68 -13.64
CA GLU A 67 10.06 2.13 -14.35
C GLU A 67 10.88 0.95 -14.84
N LEU A 68 11.60 1.12 -15.95
CA LEU A 68 12.56 0.12 -16.43
C LEU A 68 13.92 0.36 -15.78
N CYS A 69 14.44 -0.66 -15.11
CA CYS A 69 15.74 -0.64 -14.48
C CYS A 69 16.58 -1.85 -14.89
N ARG A 70 17.87 -1.82 -14.55
CA ARG A 70 18.73 -3.00 -14.66
C ARG A 70 18.46 -3.93 -13.47
N PRO A 71 18.28 -5.25 -13.68
CA PRO A 71 18.13 -6.19 -12.58
C PRO A 71 19.41 -6.32 -11.75
N SER A 72 19.30 -6.87 -10.54
CA SER A 72 20.46 -7.15 -9.69
C SER A 72 21.31 -8.26 -10.30
N LEU A 73 22.63 -8.19 -10.10
CA LEU A 73 23.57 -9.21 -10.56
C LEU A 73 23.32 -10.57 -9.90
N GLU A 74 22.79 -10.59 -8.68
CA GLU A 74 22.46 -11.82 -7.96
C GLU A 74 21.21 -12.51 -8.51
N HIS A 75 20.25 -11.71 -9.00
CA HIS A 75 18.95 -12.20 -9.46
C HIS A 75 18.57 -11.56 -10.81
N PRO A 76 19.21 -12.00 -11.92
CA PRO A 76 19.11 -11.33 -13.20
C PRO A 76 17.77 -11.51 -13.93
N THR A 77 16.96 -12.46 -13.46
CA THR A 77 15.65 -12.81 -14.01
C THR A 77 14.48 -12.22 -13.23
N ARG A 78 14.74 -11.40 -12.21
CA ARG A 78 13.70 -10.86 -11.32
C ARG A 78 13.64 -9.33 -11.40
N GLY A 79 12.42 -8.79 -11.40
CA GLY A 79 12.18 -7.37 -11.20
C GLY A 79 12.14 -6.97 -9.73
N PHE A 80 11.81 -5.71 -9.47
CA PHE A 80 11.78 -5.14 -8.12
C PHE A 80 10.40 -4.60 -7.79
N VAL A 81 10.05 -4.69 -6.51
CA VAL A 81 8.86 -4.03 -5.95
C VAL A 81 9.29 -3.36 -4.65
N VAL A 82 9.12 -2.05 -4.59
CA VAL A 82 9.56 -1.20 -3.48
C VAL A 82 8.35 -0.49 -2.89
N PRO A 83 7.77 -1.01 -1.79
CA PRO A 83 6.70 -0.31 -1.09
C PRO A 83 7.26 0.80 -0.20
N ASN A 84 6.72 2.00 -0.34
CA ASN A 84 7.05 3.16 0.49
C ASN A 84 5.77 3.72 1.11
N VAL A 85 5.73 3.81 2.44
CA VAL A 85 4.62 4.39 3.18
C VAL A 85 4.97 5.80 3.61
N GLU A 86 4.09 6.74 3.31
CA GLU A 86 4.23 8.15 3.68
C GLU A 86 3.09 8.58 4.60
N LEU A 87 3.48 9.16 5.73
CA LEU A 87 2.57 9.69 6.73
C LEU A 87 2.75 11.21 6.79
N TYR A 88 1.83 11.92 6.16
CA TYR A 88 1.86 13.38 6.17
C TYR A 88 1.15 13.95 7.40
N PRO A 89 1.50 15.16 7.84
CA PRO A 89 0.86 15.83 8.98
C PRO A 89 -0.65 16.04 8.81
N CYS A 90 -1.15 16.05 7.57
CA CYS A 90 -2.56 16.18 7.29
C CYS A 90 -3.39 14.96 7.75
N CYS A 91 -2.78 13.79 7.91
CA CYS A 91 -3.53 12.58 8.25
C CYS A 91 -3.87 12.46 9.74
N SER A 92 -3.12 13.10 10.63
CA SER A 92 -3.47 13.22 12.05
C SER A 92 -2.60 14.28 12.72
N SER A 93 -3.17 15.00 13.69
CA SER A 93 -2.43 15.90 14.57
C SER A 93 -1.35 15.19 15.41
N THR A 94 -1.42 13.86 15.51
CA THR A 94 -0.39 13.02 16.14
C THR A 94 0.91 13.03 15.33
N PHE A 95 0.82 13.13 14.00
CA PHE A 95 1.98 13.24 13.13
C PHE A 95 2.38 14.71 13.02
N LYS A 96 3.30 15.12 13.87
CA LYS A 96 3.85 16.47 13.80
C LYS A 96 4.65 16.64 12.52
N ALA A 97 4.19 17.52 11.61
CA ALA A 97 5.15 18.35 10.87
C ALA A 97 5.75 19.28 11.91
N SER A 98 6.91 18.94 12.45
CA SER A 98 7.71 20.02 13.01
C SER A 98 8.04 20.96 11.87
N LEU A 99 7.88 22.27 12.10
CA LEU A 99 8.21 23.36 11.18
C LEU A 99 9.67 23.30 10.67
N TYR A 100 10.49 22.44 11.29
CA TYR A 100 11.89 22.16 10.98
C TYR A 100 12.15 20.70 10.57
N ASN A 101 11.12 19.86 10.50
CA ASN A 101 11.20 18.44 10.13
C ASN A 101 10.69 18.19 8.71
N ALA A 102 11.31 18.84 7.73
CA ALA A 102 11.51 18.20 6.42
C ALA A 102 12.56 17.07 6.57
N GLY A 103 12.33 16.21 7.56
CA GLY A 103 13.21 15.13 7.96
C GLY A 103 12.77 13.81 7.34
N PRO A 104 13.53 12.73 7.57
CA PRO A 104 13.18 11.41 7.09
C PRO A 104 11.78 10.99 7.59
N PRO A 105 11.11 10.05 6.88
CA PRO A 105 9.82 9.52 7.29
C PRO A 105 9.85 9.06 8.76
N GLY A 106 8.76 9.29 9.49
CA GLY A 106 8.68 8.90 10.89
C GLY A 106 8.82 7.38 11.09
N GLU A 107 9.22 6.96 12.29
CA GLU A 107 9.49 5.55 12.61
C GLU A 107 8.33 4.61 12.24
N LYS A 108 7.08 5.04 12.45
CA LYS A 108 5.89 4.26 12.08
C LYS A 108 5.80 4.01 10.57
N ALA A 109 6.14 5.02 9.77
CA ALA A 109 6.14 4.91 8.32
C ALA A 109 7.25 3.94 7.86
N ILE A 110 8.48 4.14 8.35
CA ILE A 110 9.63 3.27 8.05
C ILE A 110 9.35 1.82 8.44
N SER A 111 8.85 1.59 9.67
CA SER A 111 8.53 0.25 10.16
C SER A 111 7.46 -0.43 9.32
N THR A 112 6.43 0.32 8.90
CA THR A 112 5.37 -0.22 8.03
C THR A 112 5.90 -0.53 6.63
N SER A 113 6.70 0.34 6.01
CA SER A 113 7.33 0.10 4.71
C SER A 113 8.19 -1.17 4.72
N GLN A 114 9.06 -1.30 5.73
CA GLN A 114 9.92 -2.48 5.89
C GLN A 114 9.13 -3.75 6.18
N PHE A 115 8.03 -3.63 6.91
CA PHE A 115 7.13 -4.76 7.15
C PHE A 115 6.45 -5.23 5.86
N LEU A 116 5.89 -4.30 5.06
CA LEU A 116 5.28 -4.61 3.76
C LEU A 116 6.30 -5.19 2.78
N GLN A 117 7.52 -4.66 2.74
CA GLN A 117 8.59 -5.18 1.91
C GLN A 117 8.92 -6.65 2.24
N ARG A 118 9.06 -6.96 3.54
CA ARG A 118 9.27 -8.35 3.99
C ARG A 118 8.09 -9.26 3.65
N LEU A 119 6.86 -8.77 3.78
CA LEU A 119 5.67 -9.55 3.42
C LEU A 119 5.61 -9.88 1.93
N LEU A 120 5.98 -8.94 1.06
CA LEU A 120 6.02 -9.18 -0.39
C LEU A 120 7.10 -10.22 -0.76
N GLN A 121 8.29 -10.10 -0.17
CA GLN A 121 9.42 -11.00 -0.44
C GLN A 121 9.20 -12.42 0.09
N ASN A 122 8.61 -12.57 1.28
CA ASN A 122 8.47 -13.87 1.93
C ASN A 122 7.32 -14.73 1.36
N ASN A 123 6.25 -14.09 0.87
CA ASN A 123 5.01 -14.78 0.52
C ASN A 123 4.82 -15.01 -0.98
N GLU A 124 5.81 -14.66 -1.82
CA GLU A 124 5.74 -14.77 -3.30
C GLU A 124 4.40 -14.27 -3.89
N ILE A 125 3.86 -13.18 -3.34
CA ILE A 125 2.55 -12.64 -3.72
C ILE A 125 2.57 -12.23 -5.20
N ILE A 126 3.71 -11.72 -5.65
CA ILE A 126 3.97 -11.27 -7.01
C ILE A 126 5.00 -12.21 -7.63
N ASP A 127 4.76 -12.59 -8.88
CA ASP A 127 5.77 -13.27 -9.67
C ASP A 127 6.80 -12.26 -10.19
N TYR A 128 7.96 -12.23 -9.54
CA TYR A 128 9.05 -11.33 -9.90
C TYR A 128 9.67 -11.66 -11.26
N GLU A 129 9.48 -12.87 -11.78
CA GLU A 129 10.01 -13.26 -13.09
C GLU A 129 9.18 -12.65 -14.23
N GLN A 130 7.87 -12.44 -14.01
CA GLN A 130 7.00 -11.72 -14.95
C GLN A 130 7.40 -10.25 -15.13
N LEU A 131 8.13 -9.69 -14.16
CA LEU A 131 8.64 -8.33 -14.23
C LEU A 131 9.94 -8.23 -15.05
N CYS A 132 10.57 -9.36 -15.42
CA CYS A 132 11.76 -9.34 -16.25
C CYS A 132 11.39 -9.20 -17.73
N VAL A 133 11.99 -8.20 -18.40
CA VAL A 133 11.79 -7.99 -19.85
C VAL A 133 12.90 -8.70 -20.61
N VAL A 134 14.15 -8.41 -20.25
CA VAL A 134 15.35 -9.06 -20.80
C VAL A 134 16.27 -9.42 -19.64
N PRO A 135 16.59 -10.70 -19.45
CA PRO A 135 17.52 -11.14 -18.43
C PRO A 135 18.85 -10.38 -18.51
N ASN A 136 19.38 -9.94 -17.36
CA ASN A 136 20.61 -9.14 -17.24
C ASN A 136 20.60 -7.73 -17.88
N LYS A 137 19.55 -7.32 -18.60
CA LYS A 137 19.49 -5.99 -19.23
C LYS A 137 18.39 -5.11 -18.66
N TRP A 138 17.14 -5.58 -18.70
CA TRP A 138 15.98 -4.75 -18.36
C TRP A 138 14.93 -5.54 -17.58
N ALA A 139 14.52 -4.98 -16.45
CA ALA A 139 13.42 -5.47 -15.64
C ALA A 139 12.57 -4.29 -15.14
N TRP A 140 11.33 -4.56 -14.80
CA TRP A 140 10.44 -3.59 -14.18
C TRP A 140 10.79 -3.39 -12.70
N CYS A 141 10.90 -2.14 -12.31
CA CYS A 141 10.88 -1.67 -10.92
C CYS A 141 9.52 -1.03 -10.66
N LEU A 142 8.77 -1.59 -9.71
CA LEU A 142 7.49 -1.06 -9.27
C LEU A 142 7.67 -0.29 -7.97
N TYR A 143 7.56 1.03 -8.04
CA TYR A 143 7.48 1.90 -6.87
C TYR A 143 6.03 1.95 -6.42
N CYS A 144 5.77 1.47 -5.20
CA CYS A 144 4.43 1.46 -4.64
C CYS A 144 4.38 2.50 -3.52
N ASP A 145 3.89 3.69 -3.84
CA ASP A 145 3.75 4.78 -2.89
C ASP A 145 2.39 4.67 -2.18
N ILE A 146 2.42 4.57 -0.87
CA ILE A 146 1.28 4.36 0.00
C ILE A 146 1.13 5.60 0.89
N LEU A 147 0.16 6.43 0.54
CA LEU A 147 -0.11 7.70 1.17
C LEU A 147 -1.28 7.58 2.15
N CYS A 148 -1.03 7.85 3.43
CA CYS A 148 -2.11 7.96 4.42
C CYS A 148 -2.73 9.37 4.35
N LEU A 149 -4.03 9.45 4.04
CA LEU A 149 -4.79 10.71 3.99
C LEU A 149 -5.48 11.04 5.32
N ASP A 150 -6.00 10.01 5.99
CA ASP A 150 -6.66 10.13 7.29
C ASP A 150 -6.26 8.93 8.15
N TYR A 151 -5.77 9.18 9.35
CA TYR A 151 -5.26 8.15 10.25
C TYR A 151 -6.15 8.03 11.50
N ASP A 152 -6.90 6.94 11.54
CA ASP A 152 -7.73 6.52 12.67
C ASP A 152 -7.29 5.12 13.18
N GLY A 153 -6.00 4.79 13.07
CA GLY A 153 -5.45 3.49 13.46
C GLY A 153 -5.56 2.38 12.40
N ASN A 154 -5.04 1.20 12.73
CA ASN A 154 -4.84 0.05 11.83
C ASN A 154 -4.18 0.40 10.48
N LEU A 155 -3.00 1.02 10.53
CA LEU A 155 -2.24 1.43 9.34
C LEU A 155 -1.76 0.24 8.51
N ILE A 156 -1.21 -0.79 9.16
CA ILE A 156 -0.57 -1.91 8.48
C ILE A 156 -1.55 -2.65 7.56
N ASP A 157 -2.72 -3.03 8.09
CA ASP A 157 -3.71 -3.77 7.30
C ASP A 157 -4.32 -2.90 6.20
N SER A 158 -4.59 -1.62 6.50
CA SER A 158 -5.13 -0.68 5.50
C SER A 158 -4.13 -0.44 4.37
N SER A 159 -2.83 -0.31 4.71
CA SER A 159 -1.76 -0.15 3.73
C SER A 159 -1.59 -1.41 2.89
N LEU A 160 -1.58 -2.59 3.52
CA LEU A 160 -1.51 -3.87 2.81
C LEU A 160 -2.69 -4.05 1.86
N LEU A 161 -3.92 -3.75 2.31
CA LEU A 161 -5.11 -3.86 1.48
C LEU A 161 -5.05 -2.89 0.29
N SER A 162 -4.59 -1.66 0.51
CA SER A 162 -4.42 -0.68 -0.57
C SER A 162 -3.35 -1.10 -1.58
N LEU A 163 -2.24 -1.65 -1.11
CA LEU A 163 -1.14 -2.14 -1.94
C LEU A 163 -1.60 -3.31 -2.82
N VAL A 164 -2.23 -4.32 -2.22
CA VAL A 164 -2.75 -5.48 -2.97
C VAL A 164 -3.82 -5.06 -3.97
N ALA A 165 -4.74 -4.16 -3.59
CA ALA A 165 -5.76 -3.64 -4.50
C ALA A 165 -5.14 -2.86 -5.68
N ALA A 166 -4.12 -2.03 -5.42
CA ALA A 166 -3.43 -1.28 -6.45
C ALA A 166 -2.65 -2.19 -7.41
N LEU A 167 -1.99 -3.24 -6.88
CA LEU A 167 -1.32 -4.25 -7.68
C LEU A 167 -2.30 -5.05 -8.53
N LEU A 168 -3.49 -5.41 -8.01
CA LEU A 168 -4.53 -6.11 -8.79
C LEU A 168 -5.06 -5.27 -9.96
N HIS A 169 -5.07 -3.94 -9.80
CA HIS A 169 -5.44 -3.00 -10.87
C HIS A 169 -4.29 -2.75 -11.86
N LEU A 170 -3.04 -3.01 -11.47
CA LEU A 170 -1.84 -2.65 -12.22
C LEU A 170 -1.86 -3.22 -13.64
N SER A 171 -1.64 -2.31 -14.61
CA SER A 171 -1.48 -2.66 -16.01
C SER A 171 -0.21 -2.03 -16.56
N LEU A 172 0.76 -2.86 -16.95
CA LEU A 172 2.06 -2.42 -17.45
C LEU A 172 2.03 -2.29 -18.97
N PRO A 173 2.61 -1.24 -19.57
CA PRO A 173 2.74 -1.15 -21.02
C PRO A 173 3.69 -2.22 -21.55
N THR A 174 3.40 -2.77 -22.72
CA THR A 174 4.32 -3.69 -23.39
C THR A 174 5.59 -2.99 -23.84
N VAL A 175 6.72 -3.64 -23.61
CA VAL A 175 8.04 -3.17 -24.05
C VAL A 175 8.38 -3.84 -25.37
N ASN A 176 8.61 -3.03 -26.40
CA ASN A 176 9.18 -3.49 -27.66
C ASN A 176 10.67 -3.14 -27.68
N ILE A 177 11.49 -4.12 -28.03
CA ILE A 177 12.93 -3.96 -28.15
C ILE A 177 13.27 -4.13 -29.62
N ASP A 178 13.84 -3.08 -30.21
CA ASP A 178 14.33 -3.18 -31.57
C ASP A 178 15.65 -3.96 -31.56
N PRO A 179 15.73 -5.10 -32.27
CA PRO A 179 16.89 -6.01 -32.18
C PRO A 179 18.18 -5.39 -32.71
N ASP A 180 18.08 -4.38 -33.58
CA ASP A 180 19.24 -3.76 -34.24
C ASP A 180 19.81 -2.55 -33.49
N THR A 181 18.97 -1.82 -32.75
CA THR A 181 19.37 -0.56 -32.07
C THR A 181 19.46 -0.71 -30.55
N GLU A 182 18.99 -1.85 -30.01
CA GLU A 182 18.74 -2.07 -28.57
C GLU A 182 17.89 -0.95 -27.92
N ALA A 183 17.20 -0.16 -28.74
CA ALA A 183 16.36 0.93 -28.29
C ALA A 183 15.06 0.37 -27.71
N LEU A 184 14.70 0.85 -26.51
CA LEU A 184 13.45 0.51 -25.86
C LEU A 184 12.34 1.45 -26.34
N SER A 185 11.29 0.88 -26.91
CA SER A 185 10.05 1.61 -27.17
C SER A 185 8.93 1.05 -26.30
N LEU A 186 8.26 1.94 -25.56
CA LEU A 186 7.09 1.57 -24.76
C LEU A 186 5.84 1.72 -25.61
N SER A 187 5.16 0.61 -25.88
CA SER A 187 3.87 0.63 -26.57
C SER A 187 2.75 0.80 -25.54
N GLN A 188 2.13 1.97 -25.52
CA GLN A 188 0.98 2.27 -24.65
C GLN A 188 -0.33 1.55 -25.08
N LYS A 189 -0.36 0.95 -26.28
CA LYS A 189 -1.58 0.34 -26.85
C LYS A 189 -1.88 -1.04 -26.28
N HIS A 190 -0.85 -1.77 -25.85
CA HIS A 190 -0.99 -3.08 -25.25
C HIS A 190 -0.52 -3.02 -23.81
N THR A 191 -1.39 -3.39 -22.88
CA THR A 191 -1.05 -3.47 -21.47
C THR A 191 -1.14 -4.92 -20.99
N GLN A 192 -0.18 -5.33 -20.19
CA GLN A 192 -0.12 -6.62 -19.55
C GLN A 192 -0.48 -6.46 -18.08
N LYS A 193 -1.44 -7.25 -17.61
CA LYS A 193 -1.77 -7.36 -16.19
C LYS A 193 -0.84 -8.37 -15.53
N LEU A 194 -0.43 -8.07 -14.31
CA LEU A 194 0.38 -8.98 -13.51
C LEU A 194 -0.47 -10.12 -12.95
N THR A 195 0.09 -11.32 -12.93
CA THR A 195 -0.53 -12.46 -12.26
C THR A 195 -0.15 -12.40 -10.79
N ILE A 196 -1.11 -12.13 -9.91
CA ILE A 196 -0.87 -12.07 -8.47
C ILE A 196 -1.33 -13.40 -7.86
N LYS A 197 -0.40 -14.11 -7.20
CA LYS A 197 -0.67 -15.35 -6.47
C LYS A 197 -1.28 -15.00 -5.11
N VAL A 198 -2.50 -14.46 -5.11
CA VAL A 198 -3.15 -14.06 -3.86
C VAL A 198 -3.84 -15.28 -3.25
N LEU A 199 -3.27 -15.81 -2.16
CA LEU A 199 -3.93 -16.78 -1.26
C LEU A 199 -5.16 -16.16 -0.53
N MET A 200 -5.27 -14.83 -0.55
CA MET A 200 -6.24 -13.97 0.16
C MET A 200 -7.44 -13.47 -0.69
N LEU A 201 -7.70 -13.99 -1.89
CA LEU A 201 -8.83 -13.52 -2.73
C LEU A 201 -10.22 -13.79 -2.11
N LYS A 202 -10.33 -14.72 -1.16
CA LYS A 202 -11.60 -15.00 -0.45
C LYS A 202 -12.10 -13.87 0.45
N LEU A 203 -11.29 -12.84 0.72
CA LEU A 203 -11.70 -11.69 1.55
C LEU A 203 -12.28 -10.53 0.73
N ILE A 204 -11.87 -10.37 -0.53
CA ILE A 204 -12.30 -9.26 -1.39
C ILE A 204 -13.64 -9.59 -2.07
N ASP A 205 -13.88 -10.86 -2.44
CA ASP A 205 -15.16 -11.29 -3.02
C ASP A 205 -16.34 -11.29 -2.02
N ARG A 206 -16.07 -11.03 -0.72
CA ARG A 206 -17.07 -10.96 0.36
C ARG A 206 -17.32 -9.55 0.90
N LEU A 207 -16.68 -8.53 0.33
CA LEU A 207 -16.89 -7.11 0.67
C LEU A 207 -17.68 -6.42 -0.45
#